data_AF-A0A7C5CUU1-F1
#
_entry.id   AF-A0A7C5CUU1-F1
#
_cell.length_a   1.000
_cell.length_b   1.000
_cell.length_c   1.000
_cell.angle_alpha   90.00
_cell.angle_beta   90.00
_cell.angle_gamma   90.00
#
_symmetry.space_group_name_H-M   'P 1'
#
loop_
_entity.id
_entity.type
_entity.pdbx_description
1 polymer ?
#
loop_
_entity_poly.entity_id
_entity_poly.type
_entity_poly.pdbx_seq_one_letter_code
_entity_poly.pdbx_strand_id
1 'polypeptide(L)'
;MLPSIQYLVNQFGVSKAARMLAFALPYVREHKQNLYDALNKQDFALASACAHKALSPVRLYGTPTLEQLLLHIKDYESHPQTLNNVSEDVEQLQQSVMKEFDEVIEQIEQWMEQVQASV
;
A
#
# COMPACT_ATOMS: atom_id res chain seq x y z
N MET A 1 4.24 13.15 8.64
CA MET A 1 2.80 12.88 8.71
C MET A 1 2.28 12.82 7.28
N LEU A 2 1.67 11.70 6.88
CA LEU A 2 1.11 11.55 5.54
C LEU A 2 0.02 12.60 5.27
N PRO A 3 -0.01 13.23 4.08
CA PRO A 3 -1.09 14.14 3.69
C PRO A 3 -2.48 13.49 3.77
N SER A 4 -2.55 12.18 3.52
CA SER A 4 -3.77 11.38 3.59
C SER A 4 -4.29 11.21 5.03
N ILE A 5 -3.40 11.01 6.02
CA ILE A 5 -3.77 11.02 7.45
C ILE A 5 -4.31 12.39 7.85
N GLN A 6 -3.62 13.49 7.45
CA GLN A 6 -4.09 14.84 7.73
C GLN A 6 -5.46 15.12 7.12
N TYR A 7 -5.70 14.64 5.89
CA TYR A 7 -7.01 14.74 5.24
C TYR A 7 -8.10 14.02 6.04
N LEU A 8 -7.87 12.78 6.49
CA LEU A 8 -8.82 12.02 7.32
C LEU A 8 -9.12 12.75 8.63
N VAL A 9 -8.10 13.30 9.29
CA VAL A 9 -8.27 14.10 10.52
C VAL A 9 -9.13 15.34 10.25
N ASN A 10 -8.89 16.05 9.15
CA ASN A 10 -9.67 17.24 8.80
C ASN A 10 -11.13 16.92 8.49
N GLN A 11 -11.41 15.77 7.87
CA GLN A 11 -12.78 15.38 7.50
C GLN A 11 -13.58 14.77 8.65
N PHE A 12 -12.97 13.95 9.49
CA PHE A 12 -13.68 13.12 10.47
C PHE A 12 -13.34 13.45 11.92
N GLY A 13 -12.28 14.24 12.15
CA GLY A 13 -11.70 14.47 13.47
C GLY A 13 -10.78 13.33 13.92
N VAL A 14 -9.88 13.62 14.85
CA VAL A 14 -8.82 12.72 15.33
C VAL A 14 -9.36 11.36 15.77
N SER A 15 -10.40 11.34 16.62
CA SER A 15 -10.95 10.09 17.18
C SER A 15 -11.55 9.15 16.11
N LYS A 16 -12.23 9.69 15.10
CA LYS A 16 -12.78 8.87 14.01
C LYS A 16 -11.68 8.41 13.06
N ALA A 17 -10.75 9.30 12.69
CA ALA A 17 -9.60 8.94 11.87
C ALA A 17 -8.76 7.83 12.53
N ALA A 18 -8.51 7.91 13.84
CA ALA A 18 -7.80 6.87 14.58
C ALA A 18 -8.50 5.52 14.54
N ARG A 19 -9.83 5.47 14.74
CA ARG A 19 -10.60 4.22 14.62
C ARG A 19 -10.57 3.65 13.19
N MET A 20 -10.68 4.51 12.18
CA MET A 20 -10.61 4.08 10.78
C MET A 20 -9.24 3.48 10.45
N LEU A 21 -8.16 4.15 10.85
CA LEU A 21 -6.79 3.68 10.61
C LEU A 21 -6.46 2.42 11.41
N ALA A 22 -6.89 2.33 12.66
CA ALA A 22 -6.75 1.11 13.46
C ALA A 22 -7.50 -0.08 12.85
N PHE A 23 -8.69 0.16 12.28
CA PHE A 23 -9.43 -0.87 11.55
C PHE A 23 -8.76 -1.24 10.22
N ALA A 24 -8.18 -0.27 9.51
CA ALA A 24 -7.58 -0.47 8.19
C ALA A 24 -6.20 -1.13 8.24
N LEU A 25 -5.40 -0.86 9.26
CA LEU A 25 -3.99 -1.26 9.34
C LEU A 25 -3.75 -2.78 9.16
N PRO A 26 -4.54 -3.69 9.75
CA PRO A 26 -4.39 -5.13 9.49
C PRO A 26 -4.57 -5.49 8.01
N TYR A 27 -5.50 -4.84 7.31
CA TYR A 27 -5.72 -5.08 5.88
C TYR A 27 -4.58 -4.53 5.03
N VAL A 28 -3.94 -3.43 5.42
CA VAL A 28 -2.74 -2.92 4.72
C VAL A 28 -1.60 -3.94 4.80
N ARG A 29 -1.38 -4.50 5.99
CA ARG A 29 -0.39 -5.57 6.22
C ARG A 29 -0.72 -6.82 5.41
N GLU A 30 -2.00 -7.21 5.37
CA GLU A 30 -2.47 -8.35 4.57
C GLU A 30 -2.25 -8.11 3.06
N HIS A 31 -2.61 -6.93 2.55
CA HIS A 31 -2.38 -6.57 1.15
C HIS A 31 -0.90 -6.59 0.78
N LYS A 32 -0.03 -6.04 1.64
CA LYS A 32 1.42 -6.11 1.48
C LYS A 32 1.88 -7.57 1.37
N GLN A 33 1.49 -8.42 2.32
CA GLN A 33 1.94 -9.82 2.36
C GLN A 33 1.44 -10.61 1.14
N ASN A 34 0.16 -10.48 0.80
CA ASN A 34 -0.43 -11.18 -0.35
C ASN A 34 0.25 -10.77 -1.66
N LEU A 35 0.56 -9.48 -1.83
CA LEU A 35 1.26 -8.98 -3.01
C LEU A 35 2.72 -9.48 -3.03
N TYR A 36 3.41 -9.45 -1.90
CA TYR A 36 4.76 -10.01 -1.77
C TYR A 36 4.79 -11.48 -2.19
N ASP A 37 3.88 -12.30 -1.66
CA ASP A 37 3.82 -13.72 -1.96
C ASP A 37 3.56 -13.99 -3.44
N ALA A 38 2.69 -13.19 -4.07
CA ALA A 38 2.39 -13.30 -5.49
C ALA A 38 3.59 -12.93 -6.37
N LEU A 39 4.25 -11.81 -6.08
CA LEU A 39 5.46 -11.37 -6.80
C LEU A 39 6.62 -12.36 -6.61
N ASN A 40 6.83 -12.87 -5.39
CA ASN A 40 7.87 -13.84 -5.09
C ASN A 40 7.67 -15.18 -5.82
N LYS A 41 6.41 -15.59 -6.01
CA LYS A 41 6.05 -16.78 -6.82
C LYS A 41 6.01 -16.51 -8.32
N GLN A 42 6.24 -15.26 -8.74
CA GLN A 42 6.07 -14.79 -10.12
C GLN A 42 4.66 -15.07 -10.67
N ASP A 43 3.64 -15.13 -9.79
CA ASP A 43 2.24 -15.27 -10.17
C ASP A 43 1.67 -13.88 -10.44
N PHE A 44 1.92 -13.38 -11.65
CA PHE A 44 1.55 -12.01 -12.01
C PHE A 44 0.05 -11.78 -12.14
N ALA A 45 -0.74 -12.81 -12.43
CA ALA A 45 -2.20 -12.73 -12.43
C ALA A 45 -2.71 -12.50 -11.00
N LEU A 46 -2.18 -13.26 -10.03
CA LEU A 46 -2.48 -13.04 -8.62
C LEU A 46 -1.94 -11.68 -8.14
N ALA A 47 -0.73 -11.28 -8.54
CA ALA A 47 -0.14 -10.01 -8.16
C ALA A 47 -1.00 -8.82 -8.66
N SER A 48 -1.49 -8.89 -9.89
CA SER A 48 -2.43 -7.91 -10.45
C SER A 48 -3.73 -7.84 -9.63
N ALA A 49 -4.32 -8.99 -9.29
CA ALA A 49 -5.52 -9.04 -8.46
C ALA A 49 -5.30 -8.49 -7.04
N CYS A 50 -4.14 -8.79 -6.43
CA CYS A 50 -3.73 -8.24 -5.14
C CYS A 50 -3.56 -6.72 -5.22
N ALA A 51 -2.88 -6.22 -6.26
CA ALA A 51 -2.68 -4.80 -6.48
C ALA A 51 -4.01 -4.07 -6.67
N HIS A 52 -4.92 -4.64 -7.47
CA HIS A 52 -6.26 -4.08 -7.67
C HIS A 52 -7.03 -3.91 -6.34
N LYS A 53 -7.01 -4.93 -5.48
CA LYS A 53 -7.67 -4.88 -4.16
C LYS A 53 -7.04 -3.84 -3.24
N ALA A 54 -5.72 -3.64 -3.33
CA ALA A 54 -4.99 -2.66 -2.52
C ALA A 54 -5.19 -1.20 -2.97
N LEU A 55 -5.58 -0.94 -4.22
CA LEU A 55 -5.70 0.43 -4.76
C LEU A 55 -6.72 1.30 -4.02
N SER A 56 -7.93 0.77 -3.79
CA SER A 56 -8.98 1.54 -3.10
C SER A 56 -8.56 1.97 -1.69
N PRO A 57 -8.01 1.09 -0.82
CA PRO A 57 -7.51 1.52 0.48
C PRO A 57 -6.30 2.47 0.39
N VAL A 58 -5.36 2.23 -0.51
CA VAL A 58 -4.18 3.09 -0.70
C VAL A 58 -4.55 4.52 -1.11
N ARG A 59 -5.61 4.71 -1.89
CA ARG A 59 -6.13 6.05 -2.22
C ARG A 59 -6.62 6.84 -1.02
N LEU A 60 -7.01 6.17 0.07
CA LEU A 60 -7.53 6.82 1.27
C LEU A 60 -6.43 7.21 2.25
N TYR A 61 -5.41 6.37 2.41
CA TYR A 61 -4.40 6.52 3.48
C TYR A 61 -2.97 6.15 3.07
N GLY A 62 -2.71 5.82 1.80
CA GLY A 62 -1.38 5.51 1.28
C GLY A 62 -0.65 6.73 0.71
N THR A 63 0.43 6.47 -0.04
CA THR A 63 1.22 7.47 -0.78
C THR A 63 0.87 7.48 -2.27
N PRO A 64 1.06 8.61 -2.98
CA PRO A 64 0.94 8.65 -4.43
C PRO A 64 1.89 7.66 -5.14
N THR A 65 3.10 7.47 -4.61
CA THR A 65 4.08 6.52 -5.14
C THR A 65 3.57 5.08 -5.03
N LEU A 66 3.02 4.68 -3.88
CA LEU A 66 2.42 3.36 -3.70
C LEU A 66 1.27 3.13 -4.69
N GLU A 67 0.40 4.13 -4.87
CA GLU A 67 -0.69 4.04 -5.86
C GLU A 67 -0.14 3.79 -7.28
N GLN A 68 0.89 4.54 -7.69
CA GLN A 68 1.51 4.39 -9.02
C GLN A 68 2.13 3.00 -9.21
N LEU A 69 2.84 2.48 -8.21
CA LEU A 69 3.43 1.15 -8.26
C LEU A 69 2.35 0.06 -8.36
N LEU A 70 1.26 0.19 -7.61
CA LEU A 70 0.14 -0.75 -7.67
C LEU A 70 -0.59 -0.70 -9.02
N LEU A 71 -0.74 0.49 -9.61
CA LEU A 71 -1.29 0.63 -10.97
C LEU A 71 -0.39 -0.08 -11.99
N HIS A 72 0.93 0.12 -11.90
CA HIS A 72 1.89 -0.55 -12.77
C HIS A 72 1.79 -2.09 -12.66
N ILE A 73 1.73 -2.63 -11.44
CA ILE A 73 1.57 -4.08 -11.21
C ILE A 73 0.22 -4.58 -11.76
N LYS A 74 -0.86 -3.82 -11.54
CA LYS A 74 -2.20 -4.18 -12.01
C LYS A 74 -2.27 -4.25 -13.54
N ASP A 75 -1.59 -3.34 -14.23
CA ASP A 75 -1.63 -3.27 -15.69
C ASP A 75 -0.72 -4.32 -16.37
N TYR A 76 0.09 -5.04 -15.60
CA TYR A 76 1.02 -6.07 -16.09
C TYR A 76 0.33 -7.21 -16.86
N GLU A 77 -0.83 -7.68 -16.39
CA GLU A 77 -1.61 -8.74 -17.06
C GLU A 77 -2.05 -8.32 -18.48
N SER A 78 -2.35 -7.02 -18.66
CA SER A 78 -2.82 -6.50 -19.94
C SER A 78 -1.69 -6.23 -20.93
N HIS A 79 -0.46 -6.04 -20.44
CA HIS A 79 0.71 -5.69 -21.25
C HIS A 79 1.96 -6.45 -20.77
N PRO A 80 2.05 -7.77 -21.00
CA PRO A 80 3.19 -8.58 -20.55
C PRO A 80 4.52 -8.20 -21.23
N GLN A 81 4.48 -7.45 -22.33
CA GLN A 81 5.67 -7.01 -23.08
C GLN A 81 6.38 -5.81 -22.43
N THR A 82 5.78 -5.19 -21.42
CA THR A 82 6.32 -3.97 -20.78
C THR A 82 7.57 -4.26 -19.93
N LEU A 83 7.88 -5.53 -19.64
CA LEU A 83 9.06 -5.95 -18.88
C LEU A 83 9.94 -6.94 -19.66
N ASN A 84 10.29 -6.71 -20.93
CA ASN A 84 11.16 -7.66 -21.66
C ASN A 84 12.59 -7.87 -21.06
N ASN A 85 12.91 -7.28 -19.89
CA ASN A 85 14.07 -7.59 -19.03
C ASN A 85 13.64 -8.08 -17.61
N VAL A 86 12.57 -8.89 -17.56
CA VAL A 86 11.69 -9.20 -16.41
C VAL A 86 12.36 -9.44 -15.06
N SER A 87 13.48 -10.15 -14.95
CA SER A 87 13.94 -10.65 -13.64
C SER A 87 14.53 -9.56 -12.75
N GLU A 88 15.40 -8.71 -13.28
CA GLU A 88 15.97 -7.58 -12.53
C GLU A 88 14.92 -6.49 -12.26
N ASP A 89 13.98 -6.31 -13.20
CA ASP A 89 12.91 -5.32 -13.09
C ASP A 89 11.85 -5.73 -12.04
N VAL A 90 11.54 -7.03 -11.91
CA VAL A 90 10.55 -7.52 -10.94
C VAL A 90 11.09 -7.44 -9.51
N GLU A 91 12.37 -7.76 -9.28
CA GLU A 91 12.97 -7.65 -7.95
C GLU A 91 13.00 -6.18 -7.49
N GLN A 92 13.40 -5.25 -8.36
CA GLN A 92 13.37 -3.82 -8.05
C GLN A 92 11.95 -3.29 -7.82
N LEU A 93 10.99 -3.73 -8.62
CA LEU A 93 9.58 -3.39 -8.44
C LEU A 93 9.05 -3.90 -7.11
N GLN A 94 9.34 -5.16 -6.77
CA GLN A 94 8.99 -5.78 -5.50
C GLN A 94 9.58 -5.01 -4.31
N GLN A 95 10.88 -4.72 -4.35
CA GLN A 95 11.53 -3.94 -3.29
C GLN A 95 10.90 -2.55 -3.14
N SER A 96 10.62 -1.89 -4.26
CA SER A 96 10.02 -0.55 -4.27
C SER A 96 8.62 -0.54 -3.67
N VAL A 97 7.75 -1.46 -4.09
CA VAL A 97 6.37 -1.54 -3.57
C VAL A 97 6.34 -1.97 -2.11
N MET A 98 7.22 -2.88 -1.68
CA MET A 98 7.31 -3.30 -0.28
C MET A 98 7.78 -2.15 0.62
N LYS A 99 8.78 -1.38 0.19
CA LYS A 99 9.26 -0.21 0.89
C LYS A 99 8.15 0.82 1.09
N GLU A 100 7.38 1.12 0.06
CA GLU A 100 6.27 2.07 0.14
C GLU A 100 5.15 1.59 1.07
N PHE A 101 4.83 0.28 1.07
CA PHE A 101 3.91 -0.28 2.06
C PHE A 101 4.43 -0.12 3.49
N ASP A 102 5.72 -0.40 3.72
CA ASP A 102 6.35 -0.25 5.03
C ASP A 102 6.32 1.20 5.52
N GLU A 103 6.62 2.16 4.65
CA GLU A 103 6.55 3.57 4.97
C GLU A 103 5.11 4.01 5.33
N VAL A 104 4.09 3.51 4.62
CA VAL A 104 2.68 3.79 4.96
C VAL A 104 2.32 3.19 6.32
N ILE A 105 2.69 1.93 6.57
CA ILE A 105 2.41 1.25 7.84
C ILE A 105 3.08 2.00 9.00
N GLU A 106 4.37 2.30 8.87
CA GLU A 106 5.14 3.01 9.88
C GLU A 106 4.53 4.38 10.20
N GLN A 107 4.16 5.16 9.19
CA GLN A 107 3.56 6.48 9.40
C GLN A 107 2.18 6.41 10.06
N ILE A 108 1.38 5.39 9.75
CA ILE A 108 0.09 5.16 10.43
C ILE A 108 0.34 4.81 11.90
N GLU A 109 1.28 3.91 12.18
CA GLU A 109 1.60 3.45 13.54
C GLU A 109 2.15 4.57 14.41
N GLN A 110 3.16 5.30 13.93
CA GLN A 110 3.74 6.45 14.64
C GLN A 110 2.67 7.50 14.97
N TRP A 111 1.77 7.78 14.03
CA TRP A 111 0.69 8.73 14.27
C TRP A 111 -0.30 8.20 15.32
N MET A 112 -0.67 6.92 15.27
CA MET A 112 -1.55 6.31 16.27
C MET A 112 -0.93 6.32 17.67
N GLU A 113 0.38 6.07 17.79
CA GLU A 113 1.11 6.18 19.06
C GLU A 113 1.07 7.60 19.63
N GLN A 114 1.28 8.62 18.78
CA GLN A 114 1.18 10.03 19.18
C GLN A 114 -0.22 10.40 19.68
N VAL A 115 -1.27 9.89 19.01
CA VAL A 115 -2.66 10.12 19.43
C VAL A 115 -2.94 9.46 20.77
N GLN A 116 -2.46 8.23 21.00
CA GLN A 116 -2.64 7.53 22.28
C GLN A 116 -1.88 8.18 23.44
N ALA A 117 -0.68 8.71 23.19
CA ALA A 117 0.10 9.42 24.20
C ALA A 117 -0.48 10.80 24.60
N SER A 118 -1.42 11.32 23.80
CA SER A 118 -2.06 12.63 24.01
C SER A 118 -3.41 12.54 24.73
N VAL A 119 -3.85 11.33 25.10
CA VAL A 119 -5.10 11.02 25.82
C VAL A 119 -4.78 10.59 27.24
#